data_AF-A0A7S2L6E2-F1
#
_entry.id   AF-A0A7S2L6E2-F1
#
_cell.length_a   1.000
_cell.length_b   1.000
_cell.length_c   1.000
_cell.angle_alpha   90.00
_cell.angle_beta   90.00
_cell.angle_gamma   90.00
#
_symmetry.space_group_name_H-M   'P 1'
#
loop_
_entity.id
_entity.type
_entity.pdbx_description
1 polymer ?
#
loop_
_entity_poly.entity_id
_entity_poly.type
_entity_poly.pdbx_seq_one_letter_code
_entity_poly.pdbx_strand_id
1 'polypeptide(L)'
;WDCVRLVPFVGWSIMAIFAIPGYAAIGWVAPVVAAVFSTLMCAFAVHAMWTTGRDLRQYLSLLPAEDGAATGPSAATRAQTCVAVTFSVVAFAWAALDFAVHSTAIAPAKASQPCGGECGHCAEDPNCASWAEGVRERHPIVDVCPTVKAGSEADTTFSCLADGAWLTCTGLVGLLWLVLLRCRCARCAHAGPKSHGGHVNAQVVGVGHE
;
A
#
# COMPACT_ATOMS: atom_id res chain seq x y z
N TRP A 1 15.43 7.50 -13.50
CA TRP A 1 15.00 6.21 -12.93
C TRP A 1 14.18 6.36 -11.66
N ASP A 2 14.49 7.31 -10.77
CA ASP A 2 13.75 7.49 -9.52
C ASP A 2 12.30 7.96 -9.70
N CYS A 3 11.99 8.79 -10.71
CA CYS A 3 10.60 9.19 -10.99
C CYS A 3 9.71 7.99 -11.34
N VAL A 4 10.24 7.01 -12.08
CA VAL A 4 9.50 5.80 -12.48
C VAL A 4 9.11 4.95 -11.26
N ARG A 5 9.94 4.96 -10.21
CA ARG A 5 9.65 4.26 -8.96
C ARG A 5 8.52 4.90 -8.16
N LEU A 6 8.27 6.20 -8.34
CA LEU A 6 7.20 6.93 -7.66
C LEU A 6 5.83 6.73 -8.32
N VAL A 7 5.79 6.49 -9.64
CA VAL A 7 4.56 6.33 -10.43
C VAL A 7 3.53 5.42 -9.78
N PRO A 8 3.84 4.19 -9.32
CA PRO A 8 2.84 3.31 -8.73
C PRO A 8 2.21 3.89 -7.45
N PHE A 9 2.99 4.59 -6.62
CA PHE A 9 2.50 5.18 -5.36
C PHE A 9 1.68 6.45 -5.61
N VAL A 10 2.14 7.31 -6.51
CA VAL A 10 1.42 8.52 -6.88
C VAL A 10 0.12 8.15 -7.60
N GLY A 11 0.17 7.22 -8.54
CA GLY A 11 -1.00 6.72 -9.27
C GLY A 11 -2.03 6.08 -8.34
N TRP A 12 -1.59 5.20 -7.42
CA TRP A 12 -2.49 4.59 -6.43
C TRP A 12 -3.08 5.62 -5.47
N SER A 13 -2.28 6.59 -5.01
CA SER A 13 -2.76 7.68 -4.16
C SER A 13 -3.82 8.55 -4.85
N ILE A 14 -3.59 8.92 -6.12
CA ILE A 14 -4.56 9.67 -6.93
C ILE A 14 -5.87 8.86 -7.04
N MET A 15 -5.79 7.60 -7.47
CA MET A 15 -6.94 6.71 -7.55
C MET A 15 -7.71 6.64 -6.22
N ALA A 16 -7.00 6.50 -5.10
CA ALA A 16 -7.61 6.45 -3.78
C ALA A 16 -8.37 7.74 -3.43
N ILE A 17 -7.76 8.89 -3.66
CA ILE A 17 -8.39 10.19 -3.39
C ILE A 17 -9.66 10.39 -4.23
N PHE A 18 -9.60 10.04 -5.53
CA PHE A 18 -10.75 10.19 -6.44
C PHE A 18 -11.87 9.19 -6.16
N ALA A 19 -11.59 8.06 -5.50
CA ALA A 19 -12.62 7.09 -5.14
C ALA A 19 -13.45 7.52 -3.91
N ILE A 20 -12.91 8.37 -3.03
CA ILE A 20 -13.56 8.78 -1.77
C ILE A 20 -14.95 9.39 -2.01
N PRO A 21 -15.15 10.38 -2.91
CA PRO A 21 -16.45 11.00 -3.10
C PRO A 21 -17.52 10.01 -3.57
N GLY A 22 -17.16 9.06 -4.43
CA GLY A 22 -18.07 8.03 -4.93
C GLY A 22 -18.54 7.11 -3.83
N TYR A 23 -17.62 6.56 -3.04
CA TYR A 23 -17.97 5.68 -1.91
C TYR A 23 -18.74 6.42 -0.81
N ALA A 24 -18.37 7.67 -0.54
CA ALA A 24 -19.09 8.50 0.42
C ALA A 24 -20.53 8.80 -0.02
N ALA A 25 -20.76 9.04 -1.32
CA ALA A 25 -22.10 9.28 -1.86
C ALA A 25 -23.03 8.06 -1.70
N ILE A 26 -22.47 6.85 -1.85
CA ILE A 26 -23.20 5.58 -1.70
C ILE A 26 -23.34 5.18 -0.21
N GLY A 27 -22.58 5.83 0.69
CA GLY A 27 -22.60 5.57 2.14
C GLY A 27 -21.67 4.44 2.59
N TRP A 28 -20.76 3.99 1.74
CA TRP A 28 -19.81 2.94 2.08
C TRP A 28 -18.60 3.49 2.83
N VAL A 29 -18.68 3.47 4.16
CA VAL A 29 -17.65 4.02 5.05
C VAL A 29 -16.34 3.23 5.00
N ALA A 30 -16.38 1.89 4.97
CA ALA A 30 -15.19 1.03 4.94
C ALA A 30 -14.27 1.30 3.73
N PRO A 31 -14.76 1.38 2.47
CA PRO A 31 -13.90 1.73 1.36
C PRO A 31 -13.35 3.17 1.44
N VAL A 32 -14.08 4.11 2.06
CA VAL A 32 -13.53 5.45 2.35
C VAL A 32 -12.35 5.35 3.31
N VAL A 33 -12.47 4.57 4.39
CA VAL A 33 -11.36 4.33 5.34
C VAL A 33 -10.20 3.61 4.64
N ALA A 34 -10.48 2.61 3.81
CA ALA A 34 -9.45 1.89 3.04
C ALA A 34 -8.72 2.83 2.04
N ALA A 35 -9.44 3.76 1.40
CA ALA A 35 -8.86 4.75 0.51
C ALA A 35 -7.96 5.75 1.27
N VAL A 36 -8.39 6.23 2.45
CA VAL A 36 -7.57 7.10 3.32
C VAL A 36 -6.31 6.35 3.78
N PHE A 37 -6.45 5.11 4.23
CA PHE A 37 -5.34 4.23 4.62
C PHE A 37 -4.34 4.05 3.46
N SER A 38 -4.84 3.80 2.25
CA SER A 38 -4.04 3.65 1.04
C SER A 38 -3.27 4.93 0.69
N THR A 39 -3.92 6.09 0.85
CA THR A 39 -3.33 7.41 0.61
C THR A 39 -2.19 7.69 1.59
N LEU A 40 -2.40 7.39 2.88
CA LEU A 40 -1.37 7.54 3.91
C LEU A 40 -0.17 6.66 3.62
N MET A 41 -0.39 5.36 3.33
CA MET A 41 0.69 4.44 2.96
C MET A 41 1.48 4.99 1.76
N CYS A 42 0.81 5.46 0.71
CA CYS A 42 1.47 6.03 -0.46
C CYS A 42 2.27 7.30 -0.13
N ALA A 43 1.75 8.17 0.74
CA ALA A 43 2.46 9.37 1.19
C ALA A 43 3.76 9.00 1.93
N PHE A 44 3.72 7.99 2.82
CA PHE A 44 4.92 7.49 3.48
C PHE A 44 5.92 6.87 2.49
N ALA A 45 5.43 6.08 1.52
CA ALA A 45 6.27 5.47 0.50
C ALA A 45 6.96 6.53 -0.38
N VAL A 46 6.21 7.52 -0.85
CA VAL A 46 6.73 8.66 -1.63
C VAL A 46 7.73 9.45 -0.80
N HIS A 47 7.43 9.78 0.46
CA HIS A 47 8.35 10.48 1.34
C HIS A 47 9.65 9.69 1.56
N ALA A 48 9.56 8.38 1.79
CA ALA A 48 10.73 7.52 1.93
C ALA A 48 11.59 7.49 0.66
N MET A 49 10.97 7.40 -0.51
CA MET A 49 11.68 7.41 -1.79
C MET A 49 12.27 8.77 -2.13
N TRP A 50 11.58 9.86 -1.82
CA TRP A 50 12.06 11.23 -1.98
C TRP A 50 13.24 11.52 -1.07
N THR A 51 13.18 11.09 0.20
CA THR A 51 14.26 11.32 1.17
C THR A 51 15.51 10.49 0.88
N THR A 52 15.36 9.39 0.14
CA THR A 52 16.44 8.45 -0.16
C THR A 52 16.91 8.54 -1.62
N GLY A 53 16.22 9.29 -2.49
CA GLY A 53 16.59 9.48 -3.89
C GLY A 53 17.73 10.48 -4.07
N ARG A 54 18.96 9.98 -4.27
CA ARG A 54 20.12 10.81 -4.66
C ARG A 54 19.90 11.44 -6.05
N ASP A 55 19.48 10.64 -7.03
CA ASP A 55 19.37 11.07 -8.43
C ASP A 55 18.25 12.11 -8.64
N LEU A 56 17.15 11.97 -7.90
CA LEU A 56 16.00 12.88 -8.01
C LEU A 56 16.30 14.24 -7.37
N ARG A 57 17.04 14.23 -6.25
CA ARG A 57 17.59 15.46 -5.67
C ARG A 57 18.61 16.10 -6.60
N GLN A 58 19.56 15.35 -7.16
CA GLN A 58 20.55 15.90 -8.10
C GLN A 58 19.91 16.49 -9.38
N TYR A 59 18.79 15.94 -9.85
CA TYR A 59 18.07 16.53 -10.99
C TYR A 59 17.34 17.84 -10.65
N LEU A 60 16.89 18.02 -9.41
CA LEU A 60 16.13 19.19 -8.95
C LEU A 60 16.98 20.23 -8.19
N SER A 61 18.13 19.83 -7.67
CA SER A 61 19.07 20.71 -6.99
C SER A 61 20.37 20.76 -7.78
N LEU A 62 20.74 21.98 -8.21
CA LEU A 62 22.02 22.37 -8.82
C LEU A 62 23.23 22.17 -7.87
N LEU A 63 23.18 21.19 -6.97
CA LEU A 63 24.18 20.97 -5.94
C LEU A 63 25.15 19.85 -6.35
N PRO A 64 26.46 20.02 -6.11
CA PRO A 64 27.45 19.03 -6.46
C PRO A 64 27.20 17.71 -5.74
N ALA A 65 27.51 16.62 -6.42
CA ALA A 65 27.46 15.28 -5.84
C ALA A 65 28.48 15.17 -4.71
N GLU A 66 28.04 15.18 -3.45
CA GLU A 66 28.91 14.75 -2.35
C GLU A 66 29.05 13.23 -2.36
N ASP A 67 30.30 12.78 -2.47
CA ASP A 67 30.77 11.40 -2.41
C ASP A 67 30.57 10.79 -1.00
N GLY A 68 29.32 10.59 -0.61
CA GLY A 68 29.00 9.89 0.63
C GLY A 68 29.15 8.38 0.45
N ALA A 69 30.22 7.82 1.03
CA ALA A 69 30.41 6.38 1.19
C ALA A 69 29.16 5.71 1.78
N ALA A 70 28.75 4.59 1.19
CA ALA A 70 27.58 3.83 1.61
C ALA A 70 27.84 3.14 2.97
N THR A 71 27.45 3.79 4.06
CA THR A 71 27.29 3.13 5.36
C THR A 71 26.04 2.23 5.31
N GLY A 72 26.04 1.14 6.08
CA GLY A 72 24.97 0.13 6.09
C GLY A 72 23.56 0.70 6.37
N PRO A 73 22.50 -0.14 6.38
CA PRO A 73 21.13 0.34 6.49
C PRO A 73 20.97 1.22 7.73
N SER A 74 20.75 2.51 7.50
CA SER A 74 20.56 3.51 8.55
C SER A 74 19.37 3.15 9.43
N ALA A 75 19.34 3.65 10.67
CA ALA A 75 18.17 3.50 11.55
C ALA A 75 16.86 3.94 10.85
N ALA A 76 16.93 4.97 10.00
CA ALA A 76 15.81 5.42 9.16
C ALA A 76 15.34 4.35 8.17
N THR A 77 16.24 3.61 7.52
CA THR A 77 15.88 2.52 6.59
C THR A 77 15.17 1.38 7.31
N ARG A 78 15.61 1.04 8.53
CA ARG A 78 14.95 0.03 9.37
C ARG A 78 13.55 0.48 9.77
N ALA A 79 13.39 1.72 10.21
CA ALA A 79 12.09 2.28 10.56
C ALA A 79 11.12 2.28 9.37
N GLN A 80 11.57 2.74 8.19
CA GLN A 80 10.77 2.70 6.96
C GLN A 80 10.38 1.27 6.55
N THR A 81 11.28 0.31 6.71
CA THR A 81 10.97 -1.11 6.48
C THR A 81 9.88 -1.60 7.43
N CYS A 82 9.98 -1.30 8.72
CA CYS A 82 8.94 -1.67 9.69
C CYS A 82 7.59 -1.05 9.32
N VAL A 83 7.56 0.24 8.97
CA VAL A 83 6.33 0.92 8.54
C VAL A 83 5.72 0.25 7.31
N ALA A 84 6.53 -0.04 6.29
CA ALA A 84 6.06 -0.69 5.06
C ALA A 84 5.55 -2.13 5.31
N VAL A 85 6.20 -2.88 6.21
CA VAL A 85 5.70 -4.20 6.66
C VAL A 85 4.35 -4.04 7.36
N THR A 86 4.22 -3.10 8.31
CA THR A 86 2.96 -2.89 9.04
C THR A 86 1.82 -2.55 8.09
N PHE A 87 2.01 -1.60 7.17
CA PHE A 87 0.98 -1.26 6.18
C PHE A 87 0.59 -2.46 5.31
N SER A 88 1.57 -3.24 4.84
CA SER A 88 1.30 -4.41 3.99
C SER A 88 0.53 -5.50 4.76
N VAL A 89 0.95 -5.80 6.00
CA VAL A 89 0.31 -6.82 6.84
C VAL A 89 -1.11 -6.41 7.20
N VAL A 90 -1.32 -5.15 7.60
CA VAL A 90 -2.66 -4.64 7.91
C VAL A 90 -3.56 -4.69 6.67
N ALA A 91 -3.06 -4.30 5.50
CA ALA A 91 -3.81 -4.36 4.24
C ALA A 91 -4.24 -5.79 3.89
N PHE A 92 -3.33 -6.76 3.93
CA PHE A 92 -3.67 -8.16 3.63
C PHE A 92 -4.55 -8.82 4.68
N ALA A 93 -4.34 -8.52 5.97
CA ALA A 93 -5.18 -9.05 7.04
C ALA A 93 -6.62 -8.54 6.92
N TRP A 94 -6.78 -7.25 6.62
CA TRP A 94 -8.10 -6.68 6.38
C TRP A 94 -8.72 -7.26 5.10
N ALA A 95 -7.99 -7.33 3.99
CA ALA A 95 -8.48 -7.97 2.77
C ALA A 95 -8.95 -9.42 2.99
N ALA A 96 -8.18 -10.20 3.76
CA ALA A 96 -8.53 -11.57 4.09
C ALA A 96 -9.82 -11.66 4.91
N LEU A 97 -10.03 -10.74 5.86
CA LEU A 97 -11.27 -10.64 6.63
C LEU A 97 -12.45 -10.36 5.70
N ASP A 98 -12.34 -9.38 4.81
CA ASP A 98 -13.43 -9.01 3.89
C ASP A 98 -13.77 -10.16 2.93
N PHE A 99 -12.77 -10.85 2.38
CA PHE A 99 -12.99 -12.04 1.55
C PHE A 99 -13.60 -13.20 2.33
N ALA A 100 -13.20 -13.39 3.59
CA ALA A 100 -13.77 -14.43 4.44
C ALA A 100 -15.25 -14.15 4.71
N VAL A 101 -15.60 -12.92 5.12
CA VAL A 101 -17.00 -12.50 5.34
C VAL A 101 -17.80 -12.64 4.05
N HIS A 102 -17.25 -12.20 2.92
CA HIS A 102 -17.90 -12.35 1.62
C HIS A 102 -18.20 -13.82 1.30
N SER A 103 -17.20 -14.69 1.42
CA SER A 103 -17.31 -16.09 0.99
C SER A 103 -18.17 -16.94 1.93
N THR A 104 -18.20 -16.61 3.23
CA THR A 104 -18.87 -17.42 4.25
C THR A 104 -20.27 -16.96 4.60
N ALA A 105 -20.55 -15.66 4.53
CA ALA A 105 -21.86 -15.10 4.92
C ALA A 105 -22.63 -14.55 3.72
N ILE A 106 -21.99 -13.71 2.89
CA ILE A 106 -22.70 -12.94 1.86
C ILE A 106 -22.96 -13.78 0.61
N ALA A 107 -21.93 -14.41 0.04
CA ALA A 107 -22.04 -15.17 -1.20
C ALA A 107 -23.06 -16.32 -1.10
N PRO A 108 -23.14 -17.09 0.00
CA PRO A 108 -24.22 -18.07 0.18
C PRO A 108 -25.61 -17.42 0.30
N ALA A 109 -25.71 -16.28 0.98
CA ALA A 109 -26.98 -15.57 1.16
C ALA A 109 -27.50 -14.89 -0.11
N LYS A 110 -26.65 -14.66 -1.13
CA LYS A 110 -27.06 -14.09 -2.43
C LYS A 110 -28.11 -14.92 -3.15
N ALA A 111 -28.16 -16.23 -2.91
CA ALA A 111 -29.16 -17.11 -3.53
C ALA A 111 -30.60 -16.73 -3.15
N SER A 112 -30.81 -16.07 -2.00
CA SER A 112 -32.10 -15.59 -1.55
C SER A 112 -32.25 -14.06 -1.66
N GLN A 113 -31.38 -13.40 -2.43
CA GLN A 113 -31.42 -11.95 -2.61
C GLN A 113 -32.63 -11.58 -3.48
N PRO A 114 -33.45 -10.60 -3.06
CA PRO A 114 -34.62 -10.17 -3.82
C PRO A 114 -34.22 -9.45 -5.13
N CYS A 115 -35.20 -9.25 -6.01
CA CYS A 115 -35.05 -8.48 -7.25
C CYS A 115 -33.89 -8.95 -8.16
N GLY A 116 -33.56 -10.25 -8.13
CA GLY A 116 -32.49 -10.81 -8.97
C GLY A 116 -31.10 -10.25 -8.69
N GLY A 117 -30.92 -9.50 -7.59
CA GLY A 117 -29.68 -8.79 -7.26
C GLY A 117 -29.61 -7.34 -7.72
N GLU A 118 -30.61 -6.82 -8.44
CA GLU A 118 -30.70 -5.40 -8.85
C GLU A 118 -31.30 -4.55 -7.72
N CYS A 119 -30.52 -4.38 -6.65
CA CYS A 119 -31.01 -3.74 -5.43
C CYS A 119 -31.28 -2.24 -5.57
N GLY A 120 -30.61 -1.54 -6.50
CA GLY A 120 -30.80 -0.09 -6.67
C GLY A 120 -32.20 0.28 -7.16
N HIS A 121 -32.84 -0.63 -7.89
CA HIS A 121 -34.15 -0.43 -8.52
C HIS A 121 -35.23 -1.40 -8.02
N CYS A 122 -34.96 -2.11 -6.93
CA CYS A 122 -35.88 -3.08 -6.35
C CYS A 122 -37.10 -2.36 -5.74
N ALA A 123 -38.27 -2.52 -6.38
CA ALA A 123 -39.51 -1.90 -5.93
C ALA A 123 -40.06 -2.50 -4.62
N GLU A 124 -39.83 -3.80 -4.40
CA GLU A 124 -40.33 -4.55 -3.25
C GLU A 124 -39.46 -4.34 -2.00
N ASP A 125 -38.14 -4.23 -2.17
CA ASP A 125 -37.17 -3.99 -1.10
C ASP A 125 -36.07 -3.04 -1.60
N PRO A 126 -36.28 -1.71 -1.54
CA PRO A 126 -35.30 -0.74 -2.01
C PRO A 126 -33.92 -0.95 -1.38
N ASN A 127 -32.87 -1.01 -2.20
CA ASN A 127 -31.50 -1.34 -1.81
C ASN A 127 -31.33 -2.72 -1.14
N CYS A 128 -32.31 -3.61 -1.27
CA CYS A 128 -32.37 -4.90 -0.59
C CYS A 128 -32.13 -4.77 0.93
N ALA A 129 -32.67 -3.71 1.53
CA ALA A 129 -32.41 -3.35 2.92
C ALA A 129 -32.92 -4.41 3.90
N SER A 130 -34.13 -4.94 3.67
CA SER A 130 -34.69 -5.98 4.54
C SER A 130 -33.91 -7.28 4.45
N TRP A 131 -33.49 -7.67 3.25
CA TRP A 131 -32.63 -8.83 3.05
C TRP A 131 -31.26 -8.64 3.72
N ALA A 132 -30.64 -7.47 3.56
CA ALA A 132 -29.35 -7.16 4.16
C ALA A 132 -29.40 -7.22 5.69
N GLU A 133 -30.46 -6.70 6.30
CA GLU A 133 -30.67 -6.78 7.75
C GLU A 133 -30.85 -8.24 8.20
N GLY A 134 -31.63 -9.03 7.47
CA GLY A 134 -31.76 -10.46 7.76
C GLY A 134 -30.46 -11.27 7.60
N VAL A 135 -29.50 -10.79 6.79
CA VAL A 135 -28.14 -11.36 6.71
C VAL A 135 -27.31 -10.94 7.92
N ARG A 136 -27.39 -9.67 8.35
CA ARG A 136 -26.71 -9.17 9.55
C ARG A 136 -27.15 -9.88 10.82
N GLU A 137 -28.45 -10.07 11.00
CA GLU A 137 -29.00 -10.79 12.17
C GLU A 137 -28.45 -12.22 12.27
N ARG A 138 -28.26 -12.89 11.13
CA ARG A 138 -27.68 -14.24 11.07
C ARG A 138 -26.16 -14.26 11.19
N HIS A 139 -25.50 -13.22 10.68
CA HIS A 139 -24.04 -13.12 10.63
C HIS A 139 -23.58 -11.71 11.04
N PRO A 140 -23.46 -11.42 12.35
CA PRO A 140 -23.08 -10.09 12.84
C PRO A 140 -21.72 -9.58 12.32
N ILE A 141 -20.83 -10.51 11.93
CA ILE A 141 -19.52 -10.17 11.34
C ILE A 141 -19.64 -9.40 10.01
N VAL A 142 -20.80 -9.44 9.36
CA VAL A 142 -21.07 -8.72 8.11
C VAL A 142 -21.03 -7.20 8.30
N ASP A 143 -21.15 -6.69 9.53
CA ASP A 143 -21.05 -5.25 9.82
C ASP A 143 -19.68 -4.63 9.55
N VAL A 144 -18.64 -5.46 9.40
CA VAL A 144 -17.33 -5.00 8.89
C VAL A 144 -17.48 -4.40 7.49
N CYS A 145 -18.47 -4.84 6.72
CA CYS A 145 -18.75 -4.36 5.38
C CYS A 145 -20.05 -3.54 5.36
N PRO A 146 -19.96 -2.21 5.23
CA PRO A 146 -21.13 -1.36 5.23
C PRO A 146 -22.05 -1.66 4.05
N THR A 147 -23.33 -1.46 4.31
CA THR A 147 -24.38 -1.51 3.30
C THR A 147 -24.55 -0.17 2.62
N VAL A 148 -25.21 -0.19 1.47
CA VAL A 148 -25.62 1.01 0.74
C VAL A 148 -26.57 1.88 1.58
N LYS A 149 -26.42 3.19 1.46
CA LYS A 149 -27.36 4.17 2.03
C LYS A 149 -28.74 4.06 1.35
N ALA A 150 -29.80 4.13 2.14
CA ALA A 150 -31.17 4.15 1.61
C ALA A 150 -31.37 5.23 0.53
N GLY A 151 -31.94 4.82 -0.61
CA GLY A 151 -32.23 5.69 -1.75
C GLY A 151 -31.07 5.85 -2.73
N SER A 152 -30.00 5.06 -2.61
CA SER A 152 -28.93 5.01 -3.61
C SER A 152 -29.34 4.17 -4.82
N GLU A 153 -28.83 4.48 -6.00
CA GLU A 153 -29.04 3.67 -7.22
C GLU A 153 -28.04 2.52 -7.35
N ALA A 154 -27.21 2.24 -6.33
CA ALA A 154 -26.21 1.18 -6.39
C ALA A 154 -26.85 -0.21 -6.26
N ASP A 155 -26.54 -1.11 -7.21
CA ASP A 155 -27.04 -2.49 -7.22
C ASP A 155 -26.32 -3.42 -6.23
N THR A 156 -25.14 -3.03 -5.78
CA THR A 156 -24.35 -3.83 -4.83
C THR A 156 -24.74 -3.53 -3.39
N THR A 157 -25.21 -4.51 -2.62
CA THR A 157 -25.66 -4.28 -1.25
C THR A 157 -24.53 -4.20 -0.21
N PHE A 158 -23.47 -5.02 -0.36
CA PHE A 158 -22.34 -5.09 0.56
C PHE A 158 -21.01 -4.80 -0.15
N SER A 159 -20.12 -4.08 0.53
CA SER A 159 -18.82 -3.63 0.01
C SER A 159 -17.67 -4.64 0.14
N CYS A 160 -17.82 -5.73 0.93
CA CYS A 160 -16.71 -6.64 1.27
C CYS A 160 -15.82 -7.06 0.09
N LEU A 161 -16.42 -7.45 -1.05
CA LEU A 161 -15.63 -7.93 -2.18
C LEU A 161 -14.78 -6.82 -2.80
N ALA A 162 -15.35 -5.62 -2.90
CA ALA A 162 -14.67 -4.44 -3.41
C ALA A 162 -13.56 -3.99 -2.44
N ASP A 163 -13.86 -3.97 -1.15
CA ASP A 163 -12.92 -3.60 -0.08
C ASP A 163 -11.74 -4.57 -0.02
N GLY A 164 -12.03 -5.88 -0.06
CA GLY A 164 -11.00 -6.92 -0.07
C GLY A 164 -10.09 -6.85 -1.29
N ALA A 165 -10.66 -6.61 -2.48
CA ALA A 165 -9.86 -6.41 -3.70
C ALA A 165 -9.01 -5.13 -3.61
N TRP A 166 -9.58 -4.02 -3.14
CA TRP A 166 -8.89 -2.75 -2.95
C TRP A 166 -7.69 -2.90 -2.02
N LEU A 167 -7.91 -3.49 -0.84
CA LEU A 167 -6.88 -3.69 0.17
C LEU A 167 -5.81 -4.70 -0.27
N THR A 168 -6.17 -5.67 -1.11
CA THR A 168 -5.19 -6.55 -1.77
C THR A 168 -4.24 -5.73 -2.66
N CYS A 169 -4.78 -4.86 -3.51
CA CYS A 169 -3.96 -3.96 -4.34
C CYS A 169 -3.09 -3.03 -3.47
N THR A 170 -3.64 -2.45 -2.41
CA THR A 170 -2.88 -1.64 -1.45
C THR A 170 -1.74 -2.45 -0.81
N GLY A 171 -1.99 -3.68 -0.40
CA GLY A 171 -0.97 -4.59 0.13
C GLY A 171 0.15 -4.87 -0.89
N LEU A 172 -0.20 -5.11 -2.16
CA LEU A 172 0.79 -5.29 -3.24
C LEU A 172 1.64 -4.03 -3.48
N VAL A 173 1.03 -2.84 -3.42
CA VAL A 173 1.75 -1.56 -3.49
C VAL A 173 2.69 -1.42 -2.29
N GLY A 174 2.26 -1.82 -1.08
CA GLY A 174 3.11 -1.88 0.11
C GLY A 174 4.29 -2.85 -0.04
N LEU A 175 4.09 -4.03 -0.62
CA LEU A 175 5.17 -4.97 -0.94
C LEU A 175 6.15 -4.39 -1.96
N LEU A 176 5.64 -3.68 -2.98
CA LEU A 176 6.49 -2.98 -3.94
C LEU A 176 7.38 -1.94 -3.24
N TRP A 177 6.84 -1.19 -2.27
CA TRP A 177 7.63 -0.28 -1.44
C TRP A 177 8.76 -1.02 -0.70
N LEU A 178 8.46 -2.17 -0.08
CA LEU A 178 9.47 -3.00 0.58
C LEU A 178 10.57 -3.48 -0.37
N VAL A 179 10.19 -3.98 -1.55
CA VAL A 179 11.14 -4.42 -2.58
C VAL A 179 12.05 -3.27 -2.99
N LEU A 180 11.50 -2.07 -3.22
CA LEU A 180 12.28 -0.89 -3.61
C LEU A 180 13.25 -0.43 -2.51
N LEU A 181 12.86 -0.51 -1.24
CA LEU A 181 13.76 -0.24 -0.11
C LEU A 181 14.92 -1.25 -0.06
N ARG A 182 14.64 -2.54 -0.22
CA ARG A 182 15.63 -3.62 -0.11
C ARG A 182 16.57 -3.74 -1.31
N CYS A 183 16.06 -3.60 -2.53
CA CYS A 183 16.87 -3.65 -3.75
C CYS A 183 17.86 -2.48 -3.83
N ARG A 184 17.59 -1.35 -3.18
CA ARG A 184 18.54 -0.24 -3.04
C ARG A 184 19.70 -0.59 -2.09
N CYS A 185 19.42 -1.21 -0.95
CA CYS A 185 20.47 -1.67 -0.02
C CYS A 185 21.44 -2.66 -0.69
N ALA A 186 20.94 -3.59 -1.52
CA ALA A 186 21.76 -4.59 -2.19
C ALA A 186 22.72 -3.98 -3.24
N ARG A 187 22.26 -3.00 -4.03
CA ARG A 187 23.13 -2.32 -5.02
C ARG A 187 24.20 -1.46 -4.37
N CYS A 188 23.93 -0.84 -3.21
CA CYS A 188 24.94 -0.10 -2.47
C CYS A 188 25.98 -1.03 -1.82
N ALA A 189 25.59 -2.22 -1.38
CA ALA A 189 26.52 -3.20 -0.78
C ALA A 189 27.50 -3.83 -1.79
N HIS A 190 27.10 -3.94 -3.07
CA HIS A 190 27.98 -4.44 -4.14
C HIS A 190 28.89 -3.39 -4.78
N ALA A 191 28.69 -2.10 -4.48
CA ALA A 191 29.62 -1.03 -4.86
C ALA A 191 30.73 -0.82 -3.82
N GLY A 192 31.07 -1.86 -3.04
CA GLY A 192 32.25 -1.84 -2.17
C GLY A 192 33.51 -1.58 -3.01
N PRO A 193 34.49 -0.82 -2.48
CA PRO A 193 35.67 -0.44 -3.23
C PRO A 193 36.36 -1.71 -3.70
N LYS A 194 36.55 -1.85 -5.02
CA LYS A 194 37.60 -2.72 -5.54
C LYS A 194 38.88 -2.18 -4.92
N SER A 195 39.37 -2.88 -3.89
CA SER A 195 40.71 -2.68 -3.36
C SER A 195 41.66 -2.86 -4.53
N HIS A 196 42.04 -1.74 -5.16
CA HIS A 196 43.27 -1.71 -5.93
C HIS A 196 44.36 -1.90 -4.90
N GLY A 197 44.82 -3.15 -4.77
CA GLY A 197 46.02 -3.51 -4.05
C GLY A 197 47.20 -2.78 -4.67
N GLY A 198 47.42 -1.55 -4.21
CA GLY A 198 48.69 -0.87 -4.34
C GLY A 198 49.67 -1.59 -3.43
N HIS A 199 50.47 -2.47 -4.03
CA HIS A 199 51.72 -2.93 -3.42
C HIS A 199 52.55 -1.69 -3.06
N VAL A 200 52.55 -1.31 -1.78
CA VAL A 200 53.53 -0.39 -1.22
C VAL A 200 54.82 -1.17 -1.06
N ASN A 201 55.73 -1.02 -2.02
CA ASN A 201 57.11 -1.45 -1.87
C ASN A 201 57.76 -0.60 -0.76
N ALA A 202 57.91 -1.18 0.42
CA ALA A 202 58.74 -0.62 1.49
C ALA A 202 60.21 -0.84 1.09
N GLN A 203 60.82 0.16 0.47
CA GLN A 203 62.24 0.18 0.19
C GLN A 203 63.02 0.79 1.37
N VAL A 204 63.86 -0.07 1.94
CA VAL A 204 64.96 0.11 2.88
C VAL A 204 65.69 1.46 2.82
N VAL A 205 65.81 2.14 3.97
CA VAL A 205 66.96 2.99 4.38
C VAL A 205 67.05 2.80 5.90
N GLY A 206 68.05 2.15 6.49
CA GLY A 206 69.49 2.40 6.38
C GLY A 206 69.94 3.06 7.68
N VAL A 207 70.22 2.25 8.72
CA VAL A 207 70.75 2.69 10.02
C VAL A 207 72.18 3.17 9.82
N GLY A 208 72.44 4.45 10.05
CA GLY A 208 73.77 5.04 10.14
C GLY A 208 74.11 5.29 11.60
N HIS A 209 75.00 4.45 12.15
CA HIS A 209 75.82 4.75 13.32
C HIS A 209 76.95 5.68 12.89
N GLU A 210 77.17 6.76 13.63
CA GLU A 210 78.49 7.29 14.04
C GLU A 210 78.29 8.31 15.18
#